data_AF-A0A1F8P7D1-F1
#
_entry.id   AF-A0A1F8P7D1-F1
#
_cell.length_a   1.000
_cell.length_b   1.000
_cell.length_c   1.000
_cell.angle_alpha   90.00
_cell.angle_beta   90.00
_cell.angle_gamma   90.00
#
_symmetry.space_group_name_H-M   'P 1'
#
loop_
_entity.id
_entity.type
_entity.pdbx_description
1 polymer ?
#
loop_
_entity_poly.entity_id
_entity_poly.type
_entity_poly.pdbx_seq_one_letter_code
_entity_poly.pdbx_strand_id
1 'polypeptide(L)'
;MLVRDACGILVLAHPNDPNGTSLLGLTADLKEQTNIIEQDMLDNIDGIECWHSRHNVVTVEHYLRFCWEHGFLMTGGSDCHQNPVLLGTVAVPDFVAKQFIQMA
;
A
#
# COMPACT_ATOMS: atom_id res chain seq x y z
N MET A 1 -5.72 -18.33 -5.63
CA MET A 1 -5.29 -16.99 -6.13
C MET A 1 -3.78 -17.01 -6.24
N LEU A 2 -3.19 -16.78 -7.43
CA LEU A 2 -1.77 -17.08 -7.75
C LEU A 2 -0.76 -16.75 -6.64
N VAL A 3 -0.85 -15.58 -6.01
CA VAL A 3 0.05 -15.17 -4.91
C VAL A 3 -0.18 -16.00 -3.64
N ARG A 4 -1.43 -16.12 -3.17
CA ARG A 4 -1.80 -16.93 -2.00
C ARG A 4 -1.54 -18.43 -2.23
N ASP A 5 -1.73 -18.93 -3.45
CA ASP A 5 -1.46 -20.34 -3.80
C ASP A 5 0.04 -20.68 -3.73
N ALA A 6 0.90 -19.66 -3.79
CA ALA A 6 2.34 -19.76 -3.56
C ALA A 6 2.74 -19.41 -2.12
N CYS A 7 1.79 -19.41 -1.17
CA CYS A 7 1.98 -18.98 0.22
C CYS A 7 2.47 -17.53 0.37
N GLY A 8 2.22 -16.69 -0.64
CA GLY A 8 2.55 -15.27 -0.62
C GLY A 8 1.44 -14.42 -0.01
N ILE A 9 1.79 -13.16 0.25
CA ILE A 9 0.91 -12.10 0.73
C ILE A 9 0.66 -11.13 -0.43
N LEU A 10 -0.60 -10.84 -0.74
CA LEU A 10 -0.97 -9.93 -1.81
C LEU A 10 -1.21 -8.52 -1.26
N VAL A 11 -0.41 -7.56 -1.72
CA VAL A 11 -0.46 -6.17 -1.28
C VAL A 11 -0.83 -5.27 -2.46
N LEU A 12 -1.76 -4.34 -2.25
CA LEU A 12 -2.07 -3.30 -3.23
C LEU A 12 -0.97 -2.23 -3.22
N ALA A 13 -0.17 -2.19 -4.29
CA ALA A 13 0.92 -1.24 -4.46
C ALA A 13 0.40 0.16 -4.81
N HIS A 14 1.04 1.17 -4.20
CA HIS A 14 0.94 2.60 -4.46
C HIS A 14 -0.43 3.07 -4.98
N PRO A 15 -1.52 2.86 -4.21
CA PRO A 15 -2.89 3.05 -4.70
C PRO A 15 -3.24 4.49 -5.07
N ASN A 16 -2.46 5.47 -4.61
CA ASN A 16 -2.65 6.90 -4.89
C ASN A 16 -1.52 7.49 -5.78
N ASP A 17 -0.72 6.67 -6.48
CA ASP A 17 0.36 7.18 -7.32
C ASP A 17 -0.15 8.02 -8.50
N PRO A 18 0.27 9.28 -8.67
CA PRO A 18 -0.06 10.08 -9.84
C PRO A 18 0.63 9.64 -11.14
N ASN A 19 1.70 8.85 -11.06
CA ASN A 19 2.52 8.44 -12.18
C ASN A 19 2.40 6.93 -12.43
N GLY A 20 1.23 6.46 -12.81
CA GLY A 20 1.03 5.06 -13.14
C GLY A 20 -0.44 4.65 -13.17
N THR A 21 -0.68 3.34 -13.20
CA THR A 21 -2.01 2.77 -13.01
C THR A 21 -2.28 2.66 -11.51
N SER A 22 -3.14 3.54 -11.00
CA SER A 22 -3.55 3.60 -9.60
C SER A 22 -5.02 4.00 -9.49
N LEU A 23 -5.56 4.03 -8.27
CA LEU A 23 -6.93 4.51 -8.03
C LEU A 23 -7.07 6.01 -8.30
N LEU A 24 -5.96 6.76 -8.43
CA LEU A 24 -6.00 8.16 -8.85
C LEU A 24 -6.60 8.34 -10.25
N GLY A 25 -6.47 7.35 -11.13
CA GLY A 25 -7.09 7.35 -12.45
C GLY A 25 -8.62 7.23 -12.42
N LEU A 26 -9.18 6.76 -11.30
CA LEU A 26 -10.62 6.67 -11.08
C LEU A 26 -11.14 7.86 -10.28
N THR A 27 -10.44 8.25 -9.22
CA THR A 27 -10.82 9.36 -8.35
C THR A 27 -9.63 9.94 -7.61
N ALA A 28 -9.62 11.27 -7.40
CA ALA A 28 -8.63 11.95 -6.57
C ALA A 28 -9.02 11.97 -5.07
N ASP A 29 -10.26 11.62 -4.73
CA ASP A 29 -10.75 11.63 -3.36
C ASP A 29 -10.29 10.36 -2.62
N LEU A 30 -9.48 10.53 -1.57
CA LEU A 30 -8.92 9.41 -0.81
C LEU A 30 -10.00 8.52 -0.18
N LYS A 31 -11.13 9.11 0.26
CA LYS A 31 -12.22 8.35 0.85
C LYS A 31 -12.89 7.47 -0.21
N GLU A 32 -13.11 7.99 -1.39
CA GLU A 32 -13.61 7.21 -2.53
C GLU A 32 -12.62 6.12 -2.95
N GLN A 33 -11.31 6.37 -2.94
CA GLN A 33 -10.31 5.33 -3.18
C GLN A 33 -10.43 4.19 -2.17
N THR A 34 -10.56 4.48 -0.87
CA THR A 34 -10.76 3.44 0.14
C THR A 34 -12.12 2.76 0.06
N ASN A 35 -13.17 3.45 -0.39
CA ASN A 35 -14.47 2.83 -0.65
C ASN A 35 -14.39 1.80 -1.78
N ILE A 36 -13.64 2.09 -2.86
CA ILE A 36 -13.38 1.12 -3.94
C ILE A 36 -12.68 -0.11 -3.38
N ILE A 37 -11.66 0.09 -2.54
CA ILE A 37 -10.94 -1.02 -1.90
C ILE A 37 -11.89 -1.85 -1.03
N GLU A 38 -12.71 -1.20 -0.21
CA GLU A 38 -13.65 -1.86 0.69
C GLU A 38 -14.73 -2.65 -0.06
N GLN A 39 -15.24 -2.12 -1.18
CA GLN A 39 -16.32 -2.75 -1.94
C GLN A 39 -15.84 -3.86 -2.87
N ASP A 40 -14.70 -3.67 -3.54
CA ASP A 40 -14.30 -4.52 -4.66
C ASP A 40 -13.06 -5.38 -4.36
N MET A 41 -12.24 -5.00 -3.37
CA MET A 41 -10.92 -5.58 -3.17
C MET A 41 -10.73 -6.24 -1.80
N LEU A 42 -11.58 -5.94 -0.81
CA LEU A 42 -11.33 -6.23 0.60
C LEU A 42 -11.00 -7.71 0.86
N ASP A 43 -11.76 -8.65 0.27
CA ASP A 43 -11.55 -10.09 0.46
C ASP A 43 -10.36 -10.66 -0.35
N ASN A 44 -9.84 -9.87 -1.28
CA ASN A 44 -8.86 -10.31 -2.26
C ASN A 44 -7.43 -9.91 -1.92
N ILE A 45 -7.23 -8.87 -1.10
CA ILE A 45 -5.89 -8.38 -0.71
C ILE A 45 -5.62 -8.61 0.78
N ASP A 46 -4.35 -8.60 1.15
CA ASP A 46 -3.87 -8.79 2.52
C ASP A 46 -3.26 -7.51 3.11
N GLY A 47 -2.98 -6.51 2.26
CA GLY A 47 -2.35 -5.26 2.69
C GLY A 47 -2.33 -4.15 1.64
N ILE A 48 -1.85 -2.98 2.05
CA ILE A 48 -1.70 -1.78 1.21
C ILE A 48 -0.30 -1.19 1.38
N GLU A 49 0.26 -0.65 0.32
CA GLU A 49 1.44 0.22 0.39
C GLU A 49 1.05 1.62 0.90
N CYS A 50 1.26 1.85 2.20
CA CYS A 50 0.94 3.12 2.84
C CYS A 50 2.04 4.16 2.59
N TRP A 51 3.31 3.77 2.66
CA TRP A 51 4.45 4.66 2.42
C TRP A 51 5.00 4.48 1.02
N HIS A 52 4.92 5.54 0.21
CA HIS A 52 5.45 5.55 -1.14
C HIS A 52 6.17 6.88 -1.38
N SER A 53 7.16 6.89 -2.29
CA SER A 53 7.95 8.10 -2.58
C SER A 53 7.13 9.28 -3.12
N ARG A 54 5.91 9.00 -3.61
CA ARG A 54 4.95 9.99 -4.12
C ARG A 54 3.73 10.20 -3.23
N HIS A 55 3.62 9.52 -2.08
CA HIS A 55 2.55 9.79 -1.12
C HIS A 55 2.95 10.99 -0.25
N ASN A 56 2.00 11.90 -0.02
CA ASN A 56 2.15 12.95 0.99
C ASN A 56 1.66 12.44 2.36
N VAL A 57 1.87 13.23 3.42
CA VAL A 57 1.48 12.88 4.80
C VAL A 57 -0.01 12.56 4.92
N VAL A 58 -0.88 13.30 4.23
CA VAL A 58 -2.34 13.09 4.26
C VAL A 58 -2.69 11.74 3.65
N THR A 59 -2.11 11.39 2.50
CA THR A 59 -2.30 10.08 1.86
C THR A 59 -1.81 8.94 2.75
N VAL A 60 -0.64 9.10 3.38
CA VAL A 60 -0.09 8.10 4.31
C VAL A 60 -1.04 7.89 5.50
N GLU A 61 -1.42 8.96 6.19
CA GLU A 61 -2.32 8.88 7.35
C GLU A 61 -3.67 8.24 7.01
N HIS A 62 -4.22 8.56 5.83
CA HIS A 62 -5.48 7.98 5.35
C HIS A 62 -5.40 6.46 5.20
N TYR A 63 -4.38 5.96 4.49
CA TYR A 63 -4.22 4.52 4.30
C TYR A 63 -3.80 3.78 5.57
N LEU A 64 -3.03 4.41 6.46
CA LEU A 64 -2.71 3.83 7.76
C LEU A 64 -3.96 3.61 8.59
N ARG A 65 -4.84 4.62 8.64
CA ARG A 65 -6.11 4.51 9.35
C ARG A 65 -6.97 3.40 8.77
N PHE A 66 -7.13 3.38 7.45
CA PHE A 66 -7.88 2.32 6.76
C PHE A 66 -7.31 0.93 7.07
N CYS A 67 -5.99 0.75 6.96
CA CYS A 67 -5.38 -0.56 7.25
C CYS A 67 -5.59 -0.99 8.70
N TRP A 68 -5.49 -0.05 9.64
CA TRP A 68 -5.73 -0.33 11.06
C TRP A 68 -7.19 -0.73 11.33
N GLU A 69 -8.16 -0.04 10.72
CA GLU A 69 -9.59 -0.34 10.88
C GLU A 69 -9.98 -1.71 10.30
N HIS A 70 -9.32 -2.15 9.23
CA HIS A 70 -9.60 -3.43 8.54
C HIS A 70 -8.63 -4.57 8.88
N GLY A 71 -7.64 -4.35 9.75
CA GLY A 71 -6.65 -5.36 10.11
C GLY A 71 -5.70 -5.75 8.96
N PHE A 72 -5.51 -4.85 7.99
CA PHE A 72 -4.63 -5.06 6.84
C PHE A 72 -3.17 -4.83 7.19
N LEU A 73 -2.30 -5.55 6.48
CA LEU A 73 -0.87 -5.32 6.54
C LEU A 73 -0.52 -3.97 5.88
N MET A 74 0.40 -3.27 6.51
CA MET A 74 0.95 -2.01 5.96
C MET A 74 2.30 -2.29 5.33
N THR A 75 2.58 -1.73 4.15
CA THR A 75 3.89 -1.83 3.49
C THR A 75 4.39 -0.47 3.01
N GLY A 76 5.65 -0.42 2.57
CA GLY A 76 6.20 0.76 1.96
C GLY A 76 7.38 0.48 1.04
N GLY A 77 7.53 1.32 0.02
CA GLY A 77 8.52 1.15 -1.04
C GLY A 77 8.77 2.46 -1.78
N SER A 78 9.96 2.57 -2.39
CA SER A 78 10.34 3.76 -3.15
C SER A 78 9.86 3.73 -4.61
N ASP A 79 9.51 2.55 -5.10
CA ASP A 79 9.32 2.24 -6.52
C ASP A 79 10.48 2.77 -7.40
N CYS A 80 11.71 2.44 -6.98
CA CYS A 80 12.91 3.06 -7.52
C CYS A 80 13.29 2.47 -8.88
N HIS A 81 13.28 3.32 -9.91
CA HIS A 81 13.71 3.00 -11.28
C HIS A 81 15.05 3.66 -11.66
N GLN A 82 15.92 3.86 -10.67
CA GLN A 82 17.34 4.28 -10.77
C GLN A 82 17.65 5.72 -11.19
N ASN A 83 16.73 6.50 -11.77
CA ASN A 83 17.01 7.88 -12.17
C ASN A 83 15.90 8.87 -11.75
N PRO A 84 16.08 9.64 -10.66
CA PRO A 84 17.15 9.55 -9.65
C PRO A 84 17.03 8.26 -8.80
N VAL A 85 18.10 7.91 -8.07
CA VAL A 85 18.06 6.78 -7.13
C VAL A 85 17.22 7.16 -5.91
N LEU A 86 16.12 6.45 -5.69
CA LEU A 86 15.21 6.59 -4.54
C LEU A 86 15.29 5.41 -3.57
N LEU A 87 16.17 4.45 -3.81
CA LEU A 87 16.31 3.27 -2.96
C LEU A 87 16.65 3.70 -1.53
N GLY A 88 15.83 3.26 -0.56
CA GLY A 88 16.01 3.55 0.86
C GLY A 88 15.67 4.99 1.29
N THR A 89 15.07 5.80 0.41
CA THR A 89 14.71 7.19 0.76
C THR A 89 13.32 7.32 1.41
N VAL A 90 12.48 6.29 1.31
CA VAL A 90 11.16 6.26 1.95
C VAL A 90 11.33 5.80 3.39
N ALA A 91 10.96 6.65 4.35
CA ALA A 91 11.05 6.37 5.77
C ALA A 91 9.92 5.42 6.22
N VAL A 92 10.05 4.14 5.86
CA VAL A 92 9.13 3.07 6.28
C VAL A 92 9.47 2.67 7.72
N PRO A 93 8.50 2.67 8.67
CA PRO A 93 8.78 2.30 10.06
C PRO A 93 9.18 0.82 10.25
N ASP A 94 10.09 0.56 11.19
CA ASP A 94 10.59 -0.81 11.48
C ASP A 94 9.50 -1.85 11.78
N PHE A 95 8.36 -1.44 12.34
CA PHE A 95 7.28 -2.38 12.64
C PHE A 95 6.71 -3.02 11.37
N VAL A 96 6.84 -2.35 10.23
CA VAL A 96 6.35 -2.85 8.94
C VAL A 96 6.98 -4.20 8.62
N ALA A 97 8.30 -4.31 8.78
CA ALA A 97 9.02 -5.57 8.58
C ALA A 97 8.64 -6.63 9.63
N LYS A 98 8.37 -6.22 10.87
CA LYS A 98 8.01 -7.14 11.98
C LYS A 98 6.68 -7.86 11.73
N GLN A 99 5.74 -7.24 11.00
CA GLN A 99 4.48 -7.89 10.63
C GLN A 99 4.71 -9.23 9.91
N PHE A 100 5.74 -9.32 9.08
CA PHE A 100 6.01 -10.51 8.27
C PHE A 100 6.78 -11.62 9.00
N ILE A 101 7.48 -11.26 10.08
CA ILE A 101 8.27 -12.23 10.88
C ILE A 101 7.36 -12.98 11.87
N GLN A 102 6.30 -12.32 12.35
CA GLN A 102 5.35 -12.89 13.31
C GLN A 102 4.28 -13.78 12.67
N MET A 103 4.21 -13.83 11.33
CA MET A 103 3.26 -14.65 10.58
C MET A 103 3.82 -16.05 10.22
N ALA A 104 5.07 -16.34 10.59
CA ALA A 104 5.76 -17.62 10.34
C ALA A 104 5.73 -18.56 11.54
#